data_AF-A0A8J2WEG8-F1
#
_entry.id   AF-A0A8J2WEG8-F1
#
_cell.length_a   1.000
_cell.length_b   1.000
_cell.length_c   1.000
_cell.angle_alpha   90.00
_cell.angle_beta   90.00
_cell.angle_gamma   90.00
#
_symmetry.space_group_name_H-M   'P 1'
#
loop_
_entity.id
_entity.type
_entity.pdbx_description
1 polymer ?
#
loop_
_entity_poly.entity_id
_entity_poly.type
_entity_poly.pdbx_seq_one_letter_code
_entity_poly.pdbx_strand_id
1 'polypeptide(L)'
;MFLKIRGIYEDDYCHIVKENLRGCALTREDLRDNENTDHESAYVSPLKRTISLIPLIYPGWTVRIYHNLTSSEDLKIFSEDFHVDLCNATEIIQMRNLGDLFAMTWRWLPLLDDLVDTVMSRDADSAIISREKEAVTEWLASNKSFHIMRDHPAHCFFGYIMGCCWGVKVSQDRSSIVLAAEKMFTANHSHTYDYDQILLDKFIWPIAGNNSVVL
;
A
#
# COMPACT_ATOMS: atom_id res chain seq x y z
N MET A 1 2.93 1.32 -1.27
CA MET A 1 2.34 0.28 -0.40
C MET A 1 2.44 -1.06 -1.13
N PHE A 2 2.71 -2.17 -0.45
CA PHE A 2 2.69 -3.52 -1.06
C PHE A 2 1.46 -4.28 -0.59
N LEU A 3 0.88 -5.09 -1.46
CA LEU A 3 -0.27 -5.92 -1.12
C LEU A 3 -0.21 -7.29 -1.77
N LYS A 4 -0.95 -8.22 -1.16
CA LYS A 4 -1.25 -9.53 -1.70
C LYS A 4 -2.76 -9.66 -1.88
N ILE A 5 -3.19 -10.00 -3.08
CA ILE A 5 -4.60 -10.20 -3.46
C ILE A 5 -5.03 -11.62 -3.09
N ARG A 6 -6.31 -11.78 -2.74
CA ARG A 6 -7.00 -13.07 -2.53
C ARG A 6 -6.78 -14.01 -3.70
N GLY A 7 -6.22 -15.19 -3.40
CA GLY A 7 -6.26 -16.35 -4.31
C GLY A 7 -5.29 -16.34 -5.50
N ILE A 8 -3.99 -16.14 -5.24
CA ILE A 8 -2.94 -16.69 -6.12
C ILE A 8 -2.19 -17.74 -5.30
N TYR A 9 -2.74 -18.97 -5.27
CA TYR A 9 -1.96 -20.14 -4.87
C TYR A 9 -1.08 -20.52 -6.08
N GLU A 10 0.23 -20.58 -5.84
CA GLU A 10 1.16 -21.30 -6.71
C GLU A 10 0.80 -22.78 -6.62
N ASP A 11 0.02 -23.26 -7.59
CA ASP A 11 0.12 -24.57 -8.23
C ASP A 11 -1.16 -24.84 -9.02
N ASP A 12 -0.98 -25.40 -10.22
CA ASP A 12 -1.98 -25.79 -11.22
C ASP A 12 -2.46 -24.70 -12.22
N TYR A 13 -1.82 -24.77 -13.40
CA TYR A 13 -2.34 -24.49 -14.74
C TYR A 13 -3.63 -23.66 -14.87
N CYS A 14 -3.46 -22.47 -15.46
CA CYS A 14 -4.37 -21.87 -16.44
C CYS A 14 -5.87 -21.98 -16.14
N HIS A 15 -6.36 -21.17 -15.22
CA HIS A 15 -7.69 -20.57 -15.35
C HIS A 15 -7.61 -19.09 -14.98
N ILE A 16 -7.33 -18.28 -15.99
CA ILE A 16 -7.67 -16.86 -15.99
C ILE A 16 -9.18 -16.79 -15.73
N VAL A 17 -9.59 -16.36 -14.53
CA VAL A 17 -10.95 -15.84 -14.35
C VAL A 17 -10.97 -14.48 -15.03
N LYS A 18 -11.22 -14.54 -16.33
CA LYS A 18 -11.56 -13.41 -17.16
C LYS A 18 -13.04 -13.15 -16.89
N GLU A 19 -13.37 -12.28 -15.94
CA GLU A 19 -14.71 -11.71 -15.88
C GLU A 19 -14.67 -10.19 -16.05
N ASN A 20 -15.31 -9.80 -17.15
CA ASN A 20 -15.59 -8.46 -17.64
C ASN A 20 -15.91 -7.42 -16.56
N LEU A 21 -15.10 -6.36 -16.52
CA LEU A 21 -15.64 -5.00 -16.52
C LEU A 21 -15.12 -4.28 -17.77
N ARG A 22 -15.87 -4.44 -18.87
CA ARG A 22 -15.90 -3.45 -19.94
C ARG A 22 -16.54 -2.19 -19.38
N GLY A 23 -15.86 -1.06 -19.48
CA GLY A 23 -16.47 0.21 -19.10
C GLY A 23 -15.62 1.47 -19.22
N CYS A 24 -14.86 1.67 -20.29
CA CYS A 24 -14.82 2.97 -20.98
C CYS A 24 -13.99 2.86 -22.27
N ALA A 25 -14.64 3.00 -23.41
CA ALA A 25 -13.99 3.23 -24.68
C ALA A 25 -13.62 4.71 -24.77
N LEU A 26 -12.36 5.04 -25.04
CA LEU A 26 -11.99 6.31 -25.68
C LEU A 26 -10.86 6.07 -26.69
N THR A 27 -10.98 6.79 -27.79
CA THR A 27 -10.40 6.58 -29.12
C THR A 27 -8.96 7.08 -29.26
N ARG A 28 -8.25 6.55 -30.26
CA ARG A 28 -6.97 7.07 -30.78
C ARG A 28 -7.20 8.42 -31.47
N GLU A 29 -6.56 9.47 -30.96
CA GLU A 29 -6.25 10.82 -31.51
C GLU A 29 -6.01 11.70 -30.25
N ASP A 30 -4.87 12.31 -29.93
CA ASP A 30 -3.87 13.00 -30.73
C ASP A 30 -2.49 12.93 -30.08
N LEU A 31 -1.47 12.65 -30.89
CA LEU A 31 -0.06 12.92 -30.59
C LEU A 31 0.19 14.42 -30.73
N ARG A 32 0.56 15.10 -29.64
CA ARG A 32 1.42 16.30 -29.72
C ARG A 32 2.37 16.31 -28.53
N ASP A 33 3.62 16.08 -28.88
CA ASP A 33 4.78 16.32 -28.03
C ASP A 33 4.74 17.75 -27.47
N ASN A 34 4.99 17.88 -26.17
CA ASN A 34 5.65 19.06 -25.65
C ASN A 34 6.61 18.62 -24.56
N GLU A 35 7.89 18.66 -24.92
CA GLU A 35 9.02 18.67 -24.02
C GLU A 35 8.81 19.71 -22.91
N ASN A 36 8.95 19.31 -21.64
CA ASN A 36 9.83 20.04 -20.72
C ASN A 36 10.04 19.35 -19.36
N THR A 37 11.34 19.24 -19.05
CA THR A 37 11.96 19.22 -17.71
C THR A 37 11.86 17.94 -16.89
N ASP A 38 12.80 17.04 -17.22
CA ASP A 38 13.28 15.89 -16.47
C ASP A 38 13.95 16.32 -15.15
N HIS A 39 13.14 16.57 -14.12
CA HIS A 39 13.57 16.43 -12.73
C HIS A 39 12.83 15.24 -12.16
N GLU A 40 13.32 14.03 -12.44
CA GLU A 40 12.88 12.83 -11.75
C GLU A 40 12.99 13.09 -10.24
N SER A 41 11.82 13.15 -9.56
CA SER A 41 11.79 13.55 -8.16
C SER A 41 12.65 12.62 -7.31
N ALA A 42 13.14 13.10 -6.17
CA ALA A 42 13.93 12.30 -5.23
C ALA A 42 13.23 10.97 -4.80
N TYR A 43 11.93 10.83 -5.07
CA TYR A 43 11.12 9.65 -4.77
C TYR A 43 10.92 8.71 -5.95
N VAL A 44 10.97 9.20 -7.20
CA VAL A 44 10.63 8.37 -8.38
C VAL A 44 11.72 7.35 -8.67
N SER A 45 12.99 7.76 -8.70
CA SER A 45 14.10 6.85 -9.00
C SER A 45 14.26 5.73 -7.95
N PRO A 46 14.23 6.02 -6.63
CA PRO A 46 14.24 4.97 -5.60
C PRO A 46 13.02 4.04 -5.68
N LEU A 47 11.83 4.59 -5.97
CA LEU A 47 10.61 3.80 -6.11
C LEU A 47 10.70 2.85 -7.31
N LYS A 48 11.16 3.32 -8.47
CA LYS A 48 11.40 2.47 -9.66
C LYS A 48 12.33 1.31 -9.35
N ARG A 49 13.46 1.60 -8.69
CA ARG A 49 14.42 0.58 -8.27
C ARG A 49 13.79 -0.42 -7.31
N THR A 50 12.96 0.05 -6.39
CA THR A 50 12.27 -0.83 -5.45
C THR A 50 11.29 -1.73 -6.18
N ILE A 51 10.44 -1.16 -7.04
CA ILE A 51 9.44 -1.87 -7.86
C ILE A 51 10.08 -2.99 -8.67
N SER A 52 11.19 -2.73 -9.37
CA SER A 52 11.84 -3.75 -10.21
C SER A 52 12.39 -4.95 -9.43
N LEU A 53 12.62 -4.79 -8.12
CA LEU A 53 13.10 -5.85 -7.23
C LEU A 53 11.98 -6.62 -6.52
N ILE A 54 10.74 -6.11 -6.51
CA ILE A 54 9.63 -6.74 -5.78
C ILE A 54 9.35 -8.17 -6.23
N PRO A 55 9.30 -8.51 -7.53
CA PRO A 55 9.04 -9.89 -7.94
C PRO A 55 10.08 -10.89 -7.43
N LEU A 56 11.32 -10.43 -7.17
CA LEU A 56 12.40 -11.24 -6.61
C LEU A 56 12.36 -11.31 -5.08
N ILE A 57 12.06 -10.19 -4.41
CA ILE A 57 12.09 -10.09 -2.95
C ILE A 57 10.81 -10.68 -2.33
N TYR A 58 9.66 -10.34 -2.92
CA TYR A 58 8.33 -10.71 -2.48
C TYR A 58 7.51 -11.28 -3.67
N PRO A 59 7.78 -12.54 -4.07
CA PRO A 59 7.03 -13.18 -5.16
C PRO A 59 5.51 -13.17 -4.90
N GLY A 60 4.74 -12.82 -5.94
CA GLY A 60 3.27 -12.73 -5.87
C GLY A 60 2.71 -11.50 -5.16
N TRP A 61 3.54 -10.51 -4.83
CA TRP A 61 3.10 -9.22 -4.29
C TRP A 61 2.98 -8.16 -5.37
N THR A 62 1.97 -7.31 -5.22
CA THR A 62 1.72 -6.14 -6.07
C THR A 62 2.08 -4.87 -5.32
N VAL A 63 2.75 -3.95 -5.99
CA VAL A 63 2.96 -2.58 -5.49
C VAL A 63 1.75 -1.75 -5.87
N ARG A 64 1.06 -1.19 -4.89
CA ARG A 64 -0.04 -0.25 -5.14
C ARG A 64 0.40 1.18 -4.84
N ILE A 65 0.25 2.04 -5.84
CA ILE A 65 0.59 3.45 -5.80
C ILE A 65 -0.70 4.27 -5.85
N TYR A 66 -0.90 5.08 -4.83
CA TYR A 66 -2.02 6.00 -4.74
C TYR A 66 -1.60 7.38 -5.19
N HIS A 67 -2.31 7.93 -6.17
CA HIS A 67 -2.01 9.23 -6.78
C HIS A 67 -3.26 10.09 -6.91
N ASN A 68 -3.08 11.39 -7.08
CA ASN A 68 -4.12 12.35 -7.49
C ASN A 68 -3.82 12.97 -8.86
N LEU A 69 -2.92 12.36 -9.62
CA LEU A 69 -2.53 12.84 -10.95
C LEU A 69 -3.69 12.74 -11.93
N THR A 70 -3.88 13.80 -12.71
CA THR A 70 -4.88 13.89 -13.78
C THR A 70 -4.32 13.55 -15.16
N SER A 71 -2.99 13.59 -15.33
CA SER A 71 -2.29 13.17 -16.55
C SER A 71 -1.60 11.82 -16.34
N SER A 72 -1.68 10.96 -17.35
CA SER A 72 -1.09 9.61 -17.32
C SER A 72 0.41 9.60 -17.60
N GLU A 73 1.00 10.68 -18.08
CA GLU A 73 2.40 10.71 -18.54
C GLU A 73 3.42 10.42 -17.45
N ASP A 74 3.27 11.02 -16.26
CA ASP A 74 4.14 10.77 -15.11
C ASP A 74 4.00 9.35 -14.56
N LEU A 75 2.90 8.67 -14.89
CA LEU A 75 2.58 7.33 -14.43
C LEU A 75 2.94 6.24 -15.45
N LYS A 76 3.13 6.60 -16.73
CA LYS A 76 3.54 5.66 -17.79
C LYS A 76 4.78 4.88 -17.40
N ILE A 77 5.69 5.51 -16.66
CA ILE A 77 6.94 4.92 -16.18
C ILE A 77 6.77 3.70 -15.27
N PHE A 78 5.58 3.52 -14.68
CA PHE A 78 5.24 2.37 -13.83
C PHE A 78 4.18 1.47 -14.46
N SER A 79 3.59 1.87 -15.58
CA SER A 79 2.42 1.21 -16.18
C SER A 79 2.73 -0.09 -16.93
N GLU A 80 4.01 -0.33 -17.22
CA GLU A 80 4.47 -1.53 -17.95
C GLU A 80 4.74 -2.72 -17.02
N ASP A 81 4.84 -2.50 -15.71
CA ASP A 81 5.10 -3.54 -14.72
C ASP A 81 3.79 -4.23 -14.29
N PHE A 82 3.67 -5.54 -14.56
CA PHE A 82 2.46 -6.33 -14.25
C PHE A 82 2.16 -6.46 -12.74
N HIS A 83 3.15 -6.20 -11.89
CA HIS A 83 3.02 -6.21 -10.43
C HIS A 83 2.84 -4.80 -9.85
N VAL A 84 2.39 -3.84 -10.64
CA VAL A 84 2.07 -2.47 -10.18
C VAL A 84 0.61 -2.12 -10.46
N ASP A 85 -0.10 -1.71 -9.41
CA ASP A 85 -1.43 -1.13 -9.48
C ASP A 85 -1.34 0.39 -9.26
N LEU A 86 -1.78 1.16 -10.26
CA LEU A 86 -1.94 2.61 -10.15
C LEU A 86 -3.39 2.94 -9.78
N CYS A 87 -3.57 3.63 -8.66
CA CYS A 87 -4.89 3.91 -8.11
C CYS A 87 -5.08 5.42 -7.91
N ASN A 88 -6.10 5.97 -8.59
CA ASN A 88 -6.53 7.34 -8.35
C ASN A 88 -7.20 7.43 -6.96
N ALA A 89 -6.49 7.99 -5.99
CA ALA A 89 -6.95 8.11 -4.62
C ALA A 89 -8.19 9.01 -4.52
N THR A 90 -8.22 10.11 -5.27
CA THR A 90 -9.34 11.04 -5.29
C THR A 90 -10.64 10.40 -5.78
N GLU A 91 -10.57 9.57 -6.82
CA GLU A 91 -11.74 8.81 -7.30
C GLU A 91 -12.22 7.79 -6.25
N ILE A 92 -11.29 7.08 -5.61
CA ILE A 92 -11.64 6.09 -4.57
C ILE A 92 -12.28 6.76 -3.36
N ILE A 93 -11.73 7.89 -2.91
CA ILE A 93 -12.26 8.70 -1.80
C ILE A 93 -13.67 9.17 -2.12
N GLN A 94 -13.89 9.71 -3.32
CA GLN A 94 -15.20 10.16 -3.77
C GLN A 94 -16.20 9.01 -3.85
N MET A 95 -15.84 7.88 -4.48
CA MET A 95 -16.72 6.71 -4.60
C MET A 95 -17.12 6.14 -3.24
N ARG A 96 -16.23 6.20 -2.25
CA ARG A 96 -16.48 5.73 -0.88
C ARG A 96 -17.08 6.79 0.03
N ASN A 97 -17.33 8.01 -0.47
CA ASN A 97 -17.80 9.15 0.32
C ASN A 97 -16.93 9.38 1.57
N LEU A 98 -15.62 9.23 1.41
CA LEU A 98 -14.64 9.58 2.43
C LEU A 98 -14.43 11.10 2.38
N GLY A 99 -14.22 11.73 3.54
CA GLY A 99 -13.98 13.17 3.63
C GLY A 99 -12.65 13.59 2.99
N ASP A 100 -12.25 14.84 3.21
CA ASP A 100 -10.90 15.27 2.82
C ASP A 100 -9.86 14.50 3.65
N LEU A 101 -9.01 13.73 2.97
CA LEU A 101 -8.03 12.87 3.61
C LEU A 101 -6.63 13.42 3.37
N PHE A 102 -5.86 13.54 4.44
CA PHE A 102 -4.43 13.80 4.32
C PHE A 102 -3.74 12.73 3.47
N ALA A 103 -3.02 13.13 2.41
CA ALA A 103 -2.49 12.20 1.41
C ALA A 103 -1.61 11.08 1.97
N MET A 104 -0.93 11.31 3.11
CA MET A 104 -0.15 10.27 3.78
C MET A 104 -1.02 9.05 4.16
N THR A 105 -2.31 9.23 4.45
CA THR A 105 -3.21 8.14 4.88
C THR A 105 -3.76 7.33 3.71
N TRP A 106 -3.55 7.73 2.46
CA TRP A 106 -3.97 6.96 1.28
C TRP A 106 -3.29 5.58 1.23
N ARG A 107 -2.13 5.45 1.87
CA ARG A 107 -1.39 4.18 2.04
C ARG A 107 -2.19 3.11 2.80
N TRP A 108 -3.35 3.43 3.37
CA TRP A 108 -4.23 2.48 4.06
C TRP A 108 -5.50 2.13 3.29
N LEU A 109 -5.75 2.76 2.13
CA LEU A 109 -6.96 2.50 1.33
C LEU A 109 -7.15 1.01 1.01
N PRO A 110 -6.10 0.19 0.84
CA PRO A 110 -6.21 -1.25 0.65
C PRO A 110 -6.77 -2.03 1.83
N LEU A 111 -6.77 -1.47 3.04
CA LEU A 111 -7.48 -2.09 4.17
C LEU A 111 -8.98 -2.14 3.93
N LEU A 112 -9.52 -1.24 3.10
CA LEU A 112 -10.93 -1.21 2.72
C LEU A 112 -11.24 -2.04 1.46
N ASP A 113 -10.22 -2.61 0.81
CA ASP A 113 -10.38 -3.43 -0.40
C ASP A 113 -10.69 -4.89 -0.04
N ASP A 114 -11.83 -5.39 -0.51
CA ASP A 114 -12.30 -6.75 -0.23
C ASP A 114 -11.46 -7.83 -0.92
N LEU A 115 -10.68 -7.45 -1.94
CA LEU A 115 -9.78 -8.35 -2.66
C LEU A 115 -8.40 -8.47 -1.99
N VAL A 116 -8.06 -7.59 -1.05
CA VAL A 116 -6.72 -7.54 -0.47
C VAL A 116 -6.63 -8.39 0.79
N ASP A 117 -5.83 -9.46 0.78
CA ASP A 117 -5.65 -10.34 1.94
C ASP A 117 -4.55 -9.90 2.88
N THR A 118 -3.52 -9.26 2.36
CA THR A 118 -2.37 -8.84 3.15
C THR A 118 -1.84 -7.52 2.62
N VAL A 119 -1.48 -6.62 3.53
CA VAL A 119 -0.95 -5.28 3.24
C VAL A 119 0.39 -5.12 3.94
N MET A 120 1.33 -4.43 3.30
CA MET A 120 2.52 -3.87 3.92
C MET A 120 2.63 -2.38 3.56
N SER A 121 2.69 -1.53 4.59
CA SER A 121 2.92 -0.10 4.42
C SER A 121 4.41 0.18 4.32
N ARG A 122 4.81 0.94 3.29
CA ARG A 122 6.21 1.26 2.97
C ARG A 122 6.31 2.65 2.37
N ASP A 123 7.35 3.38 2.77
CA ASP A 123 7.70 4.65 2.14
C ASP A 123 8.37 4.41 0.78
N ALA A 124 8.12 5.32 -0.16
CA ALA A 124 8.55 5.18 -1.55
C ALA A 124 10.07 5.41 -1.76
N ASP A 125 10.70 6.12 -0.84
CA ASP A 125 12.13 6.44 -0.82
C ASP A 125 12.99 5.43 -0.04
N SER A 126 12.38 4.40 0.52
CA SER A 126 13.06 3.43 1.36
C SER A 126 13.41 2.15 0.60
N ALA A 127 14.70 1.84 0.50
CA ALA A 127 15.18 0.58 -0.06
C ALA A 127 14.81 -0.60 0.86
N ILE A 128 14.55 -1.77 0.27
CA ILE A 128 14.33 -3.00 1.05
C ILE A 128 15.67 -3.63 1.39
N ILE A 129 15.90 -3.89 2.67
CA ILE A 129 17.14 -4.52 3.18
C ILE A 129 16.88 -5.98 3.60
N SER A 130 17.94 -6.79 3.70
CA SER A 130 17.81 -8.22 4.06
C SER A 130 17.07 -8.43 5.37
N ARG A 131 17.35 -7.60 6.38
CA ARG A 131 16.71 -7.68 7.69
C ARG A 131 15.19 -7.47 7.61
N GLU A 132 14.73 -6.52 6.81
CA GLU A 132 13.30 -6.29 6.59
C GLU A 132 12.67 -7.49 5.87
N LYS A 133 13.33 -8.03 4.84
CA LYS A 133 12.86 -9.23 4.14
C LYS A 133 12.71 -10.42 5.10
N GLU A 134 13.72 -10.64 5.96
CA GLU A 134 13.73 -11.71 6.96
C GLU A 134 12.59 -11.53 7.97
N ALA A 135 12.40 -10.30 8.48
CA ALA A 135 11.32 -9.96 9.41
C ALA A 135 9.92 -10.19 8.81
N VAL A 136 9.72 -9.77 7.56
CA VAL A 136 8.48 -10.00 6.82
C VAL A 136 8.27 -11.49 6.59
N THR A 137 9.31 -12.25 6.25
CA THR A 137 9.24 -13.69 6.01
C THR A 137 8.85 -14.45 7.28
N GLU A 138 9.45 -14.11 8.42
CA GLU A 138 9.09 -14.66 9.72
C GLU A 138 7.62 -14.38 10.06
N TRP A 139 7.19 -13.13 9.88
CA TRP A 139 5.80 -12.77 10.10
C TRP A 139 4.84 -13.54 9.19
N LEU A 140 5.13 -13.63 7.89
CA LEU A 140 4.28 -14.34 6.93
C LEU A 140 4.13 -15.82 7.31
N ALA A 141 5.19 -16.45 7.81
CA ALA A 141 5.18 -17.82 8.32
C ALA A 141 4.45 -17.98 9.68
N SER A 142 4.33 -16.91 10.46
CA SER A 142 3.68 -16.94 11.77
C SER A 142 2.13 -16.98 11.72
N ASN A 143 1.50 -17.30 12.84
CA ASN A 143 0.06 -17.17 13.03
C ASN A 143 -0.38 -15.76 13.46
N LYS A 144 0.53 -14.79 13.52
CA LYS A 144 0.24 -13.42 13.90
C LYS A 144 -0.33 -12.64 12.71
N SER A 145 -1.33 -11.81 12.97
CA SER A 145 -1.95 -10.99 11.93
C SER A 145 -1.11 -9.78 11.58
N PHE A 146 -0.32 -9.24 12.52
CA PHE A 146 0.44 -8.01 12.32
C PHE A 146 1.96 -8.23 12.34
N HIS A 147 2.64 -7.35 11.63
CA HIS A 147 4.09 -7.17 11.67
C HIS A 147 4.39 -5.70 11.91
N ILE A 148 5.33 -5.41 12.81
CA ILE A 148 5.74 -4.05 13.14
C ILE A 148 7.26 -4.04 13.28
N MET A 149 7.95 -3.14 12.58
CA MET A 149 9.37 -2.88 12.77
C MET A 149 9.59 -1.60 13.57
N ARG A 150 10.41 -1.66 14.62
CA ARG A 150 10.84 -0.54 15.47
C ARG A 150 12.36 -0.56 15.61
N ASP A 151 13.03 -0.36 14.50
CA ASP A 151 14.47 -0.56 14.36
C ASP A 151 15.34 0.62 14.78
N HIS A 152 14.79 1.83 14.88
CA HIS A 152 15.48 3.00 15.39
C HIS A 152 15.01 3.28 16.83
N PRO A 153 15.89 3.68 17.77
CA PRO A 153 15.49 3.97 19.15
C PRO A 153 14.34 5.00 19.26
N ALA A 154 14.27 5.96 18.33
CA ALA A 154 13.17 6.94 18.25
C ALA A 154 11.79 6.28 18.05
N HIS A 155 11.73 5.14 17.37
CA HIS A 155 10.48 4.40 17.10
C HIS A 155 9.89 3.76 18.36
N CYS A 156 10.62 3.74 19.47
CA CYS A 156 10.12 3.30 20.77
C CYS A 156 9.55 4.46 21.62
N PHE A 157 9.80 5.71 21.24
CA PHE A 157 9.40 6.89 22.02
C PHE A 157 8.16 7.60 21.48
N PHE A 158 7.88 7.49 20.17
CA PHE A 158 6.88 8.32 19.47
C PHE A 158 5.74 7.54 18.81
N GLY A 159 5.49 6.31 19.23
CA GLY A 159 4.31 5.55 18.81
C GLY A 159 4.53 4.05 18.89
N TYR A 160 3.46 3.28 18.74
CA TYR A 160 3.54 1.82 18.66
C TYR A 160 3.70 1.33 17.22
N ILE A 161 3.14 2.04 16.24
CA ILE A 161 3.23 1.67 14.83
C ILE A 161 3.65 2.90 14.02
N MET A 162 4.78 2.78 13.33
CA MET A 162 5.27 3.84 12.45
C MET A 162 4.39 3.93 11.19
N GLY A 163 4.44 5.06 10.46
CA GLY A 163 3.70 5.23 9.21
C GLY A 163 4.08 4.21 8.12
N CYS A 164 5.28 3.64 8.22
CA CYS A 164 5.85 2.62 7.34
C CYS A 164 6.34 1.40 8.11
N CYS A 165 6.84 0.40 7.38
CA CYS A 165 7.48 -0.81 7.91
C CYS A 165 6.59 -1.60 8.88
N TRP A 166 5.30 -1.70 8.53
CA TRP A 166 4.34 -2.58 9.19
C TRP A 166 3.51 -3.31 8.15
N GLY A 167 2.94 -4.45 8.55
CA GLY A 167 2.07 -5.25 7.71
C GLY A 167 0.92 -5.87 8.47
N VAL A 168 -0.13 -6.23 7.75
CA VAL A 168 -1.33 -6.89 8.30
C VAL A 168 -1.88 -7.94 7.33
N LYS A 169 -2.17 -9.14 7.85
CA LYS A 169 -2.94 -10.19 7.17
C LYS A 169 -4.42 -9.90 7.41
N VAL A 170 -4.97 -8.99 6.61
CA VAL A 170 -6.38 -8.55 6.67
C VAL A 170 -7.33 -9.75 6.72
N SER A 171 -7.02 -10.82 5.99
CA SER A 171 -7.84 -12.04 5.96
C SER A 171 -8.01 -12.76 7.30
N GLN A 172 -7.09 -12.59 8.26
CA GLN A 172 -7.15 -13.28 9.55
C GLN A 172 -8.20 -12.70 10.51
N ASP A 173 -8.51 -11.40 10.38
CA ASP A 173 -9.52 -10.71 11.21
C ASP A 173 -10.11 -9.52 10.45
N ARG A 174 -10.64 -9.79 9.25
CA ARG A 174 -11.10 -8.73 8.33
C ARG A 174 -12.11 -7.81 8.99
N SER A 175 -13.06 -8.35 9.73
CA SER A 175 -14.12 -7.54 10.36
C SER A 175 -13.53 -6.49 11.32
N SER A 176 -12.61 -6.88 12.21
CA SER A 176 -12.02 -5.92 13.16
C SER A 176 -11.07 -4.94 12.47
N ILE A 177 -10.29 -5.42 11.51
CA ILE A 177 -9.29 -4.62 10.78
C ILE A 177 -9.97 -3.58 9.88
N VAL A 178 -11.00 -3.96 9.13
CA VAL A 178 -11.79 -3.03 8.29
C VAL A 178 -12.51 -2.02 9.17
N LEU A 179 -13.13 -2.45 10.27
CA LEU A 179 -13.78 -1.54 11.21
C LEU A 179 -12.80 -0.51 11.81
N ALA A 180 -11.56 -0.92 12.11
CA ALA A 180 -10.52 0.00 12.54
C ALA A 180 -10.12 0.97 11.43
N ALA A 181 -9.95 0.49 10.19
CA ALA A 181 -9.63 1.33 9.04
C ALA A 181 -10.74 2.36 8.75
N GLU A 182 -12.01 1.96 8.78
CA GLU A 182 -13.15 2.87 8.62
C GLU A 182 -13.13 4.00 9.66
N LYS A 183 -12.81 3.68 10.92
CA LYS A 183 -12.65 4.68 11.99
C LYS A 183 -11.46 5.62 11.72
N MET A 184 -10.37 5.11 11.15
CA MET A 184 -9.23 5.94 10.77
C MET A 184 -9.62 6.95 9.68
N PHE A 185 -10.38 6.53 8.67
CA PHE A 185 -10.82 7.38 7.55
C PHE A 185 -11.97 8.34 7.88
N THR A 186 -12.74 8.06 8.93
CA THR A 186 -13.83 8.91 9.41
C THR A 186 -13.42 9.80 10.59
N ALA A 187 -12.18 9.69 11.06
CA ALA A 187 -11.62 10.61 12.03
C ALA A 187 -11.49 12.03 11.45
N ASN A 188 -11.33 13.04 12.30
CA ASN A 188 -11.07 14.39 11.81
C ASN A 188 -9.62 14.50 11.30
N HIS A 189 -9.42 14.49 9.98
CA HIS A 189 -8.09 14.53 9.37
C HIS A 189 -7.41 15.89 9.59
N SER A 190 -6.38 15.90 10.44
CA SER A 190 -5.48 17.03 10.59
C SER A 190 -4.26 16.85 9.70
N HIS A 191 -3.80 17.92 9.04
CA HIS A 191 -2.60 17.88 8.20
C HIS A 191 -1.37 18.20 9.06
N THR A 192 -1.13 17.37 10.08
CA THR A 192 -0.03 17.54 11.04
C THR A 192 0.99 16.40 10.90
N TYR A 193 2.22 16.67 11.32
CA TYR A 193 3.28 15.67 11.39
C TYR A 193 2.87 14.51 12.31
N ASP A 194 3.22 13.28 11.95
CA ASP A 194 2.87 12.03 12.65
C ASP A 194 1.36 11.74 12.80
N TYR A 195 0.50 12.47 12.10
CA TYR A 195 -0.95 12.23 12.15
C TYR A 195 -1.31 10.78 11.80
N ASP A 196 -0.58 10.19 10.86
CA ASP A 196 -0.78 8.81 10.45
C ASP A 196 -0.45 7.80 11.58
N GLN A 197 0.65 8.03 12.30
CA GLN A 197 1.03 7.24 13.48
C GLN A 197 0.02 7.36 14.61
N ILE A 198 -0.51 8.56 14.87
CA ILE A 198 -1.56 8.79 15.89
C ILE A 198 -2.81 7.94 15.62
N LEU A 199 -3.23 7.85 14.35
CA LEU A 199 -4.37 7.02 13.97
C LEU A 199 -4.08 5.53 14.10
N LEU A 200 -2.87 5.08 13.74
CA LEU A 200 -2.46 3.69 13.89
C LEU A 200 -2.46 3.28 15.38
N ASP A 201 -1.90 4.11 16.25
CA ASP A 201 -1.86 3.87 17.69
C ASP A 201 -3.27 3.86 18.31
N LYS A 202 -4.17 4.71 17.81
CA LYS A 202 -5.53 4.79 18.33
C LYS A 202 -6.41 3.62 17.89
N PHE A 203 -6.28 3.18 16.64
CA PHE A 203 -7.27 2.26 16.03
C PHE A 203 -6.71 0.88 15.67
N ILE A 204 -5.43 0.77 15.28
CA ILE A 204 -4.81 -0.51 14.89
C ILE A 204 -4.09 -1.16 16.08
N TRP A 205 -3.33 -0.40 16.87
CA TRP A 205 -2.57 -0.94 17.99
C TRP A 205 -3.40 -1.74 19.01
N PRO A 206 -4.65 -1.35 19.37
CA PRO A 206 -5.49 -2.15 20.26
C PRO A 206 -5.77 -3.58 19.76
N ILE A 207 -5.71 -3.79 18.44
CA ILE A 207 -5.90 -5.10 17.79
C ILE A 207 -4.54 -5.79 17.60
N ALA A 208 -3.50 -5.03 17.28
CA ALA A 208 -2.16 -5.54 16.96
C ALA A 208 -1.33 -5.93 18.18
N GLY A 209 -1.53 -5.32 19.35
CA GLY A 209 -0.62 -5.40 20.49
C GLY A 209 -0.24 -6.81 20.95
N ASN A 210 -1.22 -7.73 21.01
CA ASN A 210 -0.98 -9.14 21.36
C ASN A 210 -0.91 -10.07 20.13
N ASN A 211 -1.11 -9.50 18.94
CA ASN A 211 -1.23 -10.20 17.66
C ASN A 211 -0.21 -9.72 16.63
N SER A 212 0.98 -9.34 17.10
CA SER A 212 2.08 -8.84 16.27
C SER A 212 3.36 -9.65 16.46
N VAL A 213 4.14 -9.75 15.37
CA VAL A 213 5.58 -9.95 15.43
C VAL A 213 6.21 -8.56 15.44
N VAL A 214 6.90 -8.22 16.54
CA VAL A 214 7.57 -6.93 16.72
C VAL A 214 9.07 -7.16 16.69
N LEU A 215 9.77 -6.42 15.83
CA LEU A 215 11.22 -6.49 15.63
C LEU A 215 11.89 -5.15 15.84
#